data_AF-A0A397RRT3-F1
#
_entry.id   AF-A0A397RRT3-F1
#
_cell.length_a   1.000
_cell.length_b   1.000
_cell.length_c   1.000
_cell.angle_alpha   90.00
_cell.angle_beta   90.00
_cell.angle_gamma   90.00
#
_symmetry.space_group_name_H-M   'P 1'
#
loop_
_entity.id
_entity.type
_entity.pdbx_description
1 polymer ?
#
loop_
_entity_poly.entity_id
_entity_poly.type
_entity_poly.pdbx_seq_one_letter_code
_entity_poly.pdbx_strand_id
1 'polypeptide(L)'
;MKTYEEIRNCFNAIKNNIITCNELDSDMFNYRTYPEWLAVYKKRSMGIREIYKKNTEMVEIINEYLKKDLNDEELLAFYQGYRELEDRNLHDSYLIISIIDKLIPPYEARHDYEKLLHLYTDSCYELGCFLRLDDKSLERLKKDLHRIKNLRFHYKELSSIRERRLIYVAYYNLIKTLPEYSPKYNEDIIPMFKEAKAFYQTEDIKLMGDQEFARHEGNLLNIMLLHSFMYYLDDGLSQQMEYTDLIDEIKDTFEDEMDTDLCNAVLNYFHDQMNDEEFVYYLKNYLGFYFGEAIA
;
A
#
# COMPACT_ATOMS: atom_id res chain seq x y z
N MET A 1 -20.69 22.81 -22.55
CA MET A 1 -19.51 21.91 -22.42
C MET A 1 -20.01 20.62 -21.81
N LYS A 2 -19.58 19.46 -22.31
CA LYS A 2 -19.95 18.18 -21.69
C LYS A 2 -19.19 18.05 -20.37
N THR A 3 -19.87 17.65 -19.30
CA THR A 3 -19.31 17.54 -17.94
C THR A 3 -18.07 16.64 -17.86
N TYR A 4 -18.03 15.57 -18.67
CA TYR A 4 -16.86 14.71 -18.90
C TYR A 4 -15.59 15.48 -19.31
N GLU A 5 -15.70 16.40 -20.27
CA GLU A 5 -14.57 17.16 -20.79
C GLU A 5 -14.02 18.12 -19.74
N GLU A 6 -14.89 18.67 -18.90
CA GLU A 6 -14.50 19.58 -17.83
C GLU A 6 -13.66 18.86 -16.76
N ILE A 7 -14.09 17.67 -16.31
CA ILE A 7 -13.34 16.84 -15.36
C ILE A 7 -11.95 16.53 -15.93
N ARG A 8 -11.88 16.07 -17.19
CA ARG A 8 -10.60 15.77 -17.84
C ARG A 8 -9.70 16.99 -17.98
N ASN A 9 -10.28 18.15 -18.30
CA ASN A 9 -9.52 19.40 -18.41
C ASN A 9 -8.94 19.80 -17.05
N CYS A 10 -9.65 19.59 -15.95
CA CYS A 10 -9.15 19.85 -14.59
C CYS A 10 -7.94 18.95 -14.28
N PHE A 11 -8.06 17.62 -14.46
CA PHE A 11 -6.95 16.69 -14.23
C PHE A 11 -5.73 17.00 -15.13
N ASN A 12 -5.96 17.29 -16.41
CA ASN A 12 -4.89 17.68 -17.34
C ASN A 12 -4.20 18.98 -16.93
N ALA A 13 -4.96 19.97 -16.45
CA ALA A 13 -4.40 21.22 -15.96
C ALA A 13 -3.53 21.00 -14.72
N ILE A 14 -4.02 20.24 -13.74
CA ILE A 14 -3.25 19.88 -12.53
C ILE A 14 -1.96 19.16 -12.91
N LYS A 15 -2.04 18.17 -13.79
CA LYS A 15 -0.89 17.42 -14.30
C LYS A 15 0.14 18.31 -15.00
N ASN A 16 -0.29 19.21 -15.89
CA ASN A 16 0.61 20.12 -16.58
C ASN A 16 1.27 21.11 -15.60
N ASN A 17 0.51 21.62 -14.64
CA ASN A 17 1.03 22.50 -13.61
C ASN A 17 2.14 21.83 -12.78
N ILE A 18 1.99 20.55 -12.48
CA ILE A 18 3.01 19.76 -11.78
C ILE A 18 4.27 19.58 -12.63
N ILE A 19 4.14 19.28 -13.92
CA ILE A 19 5.29 19.21 -14.83
C ILE A 19 6.04 20.54 -14.80
N THR A 20 5.32 21.66 -14.86
CA THR A 20 5.93 23.00 -14.75
C THR A 20 6.58 23.25 -13.39
N CYS A 21 6.01 22.78 -12.28
CA CYS A 21 6.67 22.84 -10.97
C CYS A 21 8.03 22.09 -11.00
N ASN A 22 8.06 20.87 -11.54
CA ASN A 22 9.29 20.09 -11.64
C ASN A 22 10.35 20.78 -12.51
N GLU A 23 9.95 21.44 -13.59
CA GLU A 23 10.85 22.25 -14.43
C GLU A 23 11.42 23.45 -13.65
N LEU A 24 10.56 24.18 -12.92
CA LEU A 24 10.98 25.31 -12.07
C LEU A 24 11.91 24.88 -10.93
N ASP A 25 11.70 23.67 -10.40
CA ASP A 25 12.53 23.07 -9.36
C ASP A 25 13.88 22.64 -9.93
N SER A 26 13.90 21.98 -11.08
CA SER A 26 15.13 21.57 -11.77
C SER A 26 16.03 22.77 -12.09
N ASP A 27 15.44 23.90 -12.48
CA ASP A 27 16.16 25.14 -12.81
C ASP A 27 17.03 25.68 -11.65
N MET A 28 16.65 25.38 -10.39
CA MET A 28 17.34 25.82 -9.17
C MET A 28 18.69 25.15 -8.95
N PHE A 29 18.87 23.92 -9.46
CA PHE A 29 20.04 23.09 -9.18
C PHE A 29 21.14 23.23 -10.23
N ASN A 30 20.95 24.10 -11.22
CA ASN A 30 21.96 24.42 -12.22
C ASN A 30 23.09 25.29 -11.62
N TYR A 31 24.33 25.03 -12.03
CA TYR A 31 25.49 25.82 -11.61
C TYR A 31 25.34 27.28 -12.08
N ARG A 32 25.28 28.21 -11.13
CA ARG A 32 24.97 29.63 -11.36
C ARG A 32 25.73 30.51 -10.37
N THR A 33 26.00 31.75 -10.74
CA THR A 33 26.43 32.77 -9.78
C THR A 33 25.28 33.10 -8.81
N TYR A 34 25.61 33.67 -7.64
CA TYR A 34 24.58 34.02 -6.65
C TYR A 34 23.47 34.97 -7.19
N PRO A 35 23.76 36.03 -7.98
CA PRO A 35 22.72 36.88 -8.55
C PRO A 35 21.78 36.14 -9.52
N GLU A 36 22.32 35.24 -10.34
CA GLU A 36 21.54 34.42 -11.28
C GLU A 36 20.67 33.42 -10.54
N TRP A 37 21.23 32.78 -9.53
CA TRP A 37 20.50 31.87 -8.64
C TRP A 37 19.35 32.61 -7.94
N LEU A 38 19.58 33.82 -7.41
CA LEU A 38 18.54 34.62 -6.76
C LEU A 38 17.41 35.02 -7.72
N ALA A 39 17.74 35.33 -8.98
CA ALA A 39 16.73 35.63 -10.00
C ALA A 39 15.86 34.39 -10.32
N VAL A 40 16.48 33.21 -10.46
CA VAL A 40 15.77 31.95 -10.67
C VAL A 40 14.89 31.60 -9.47
N TYR A 41 15.40 31.76 -8.25
CA TYR A 41 14.61 31.54 -7.04
C TYR A 41 13.36 32.41 -6.98
N LYS A 42 13.47 33.70 -7.33
CA LYS A 42 12.31 34.61 -7.42
C LYS A 42 11.31 34.16 -8.48
N LYS A 43 11.79 33.80 -9.68
CA LYS A 43 10.95 33.28 -10.77
C LYS A 43 10.21 32.01 -10.34
N ARG A 44 10.91 31.05 -9.73
CA ARG A 44 10.34 29.83 -9.16
C ARG A 44 9.27 30.16 -8.13
N SER A 45 9.58 31.02 -7.15
CA SER A 45 8.63 31.38 -6.09
C SER A 45 7.35 32.03 -6.62
N MET A 46 7.43 32.84 -7.67
CA MET A 46 6.26 33.43 -8.32
C MET A 46 5.49 32.40 -9.14
N GLY A 47 6.19 31.59 -9.95
CA GLY A 47 5.58 30.56 -10.79
C GLY A 47 4.83 29.51 -9.98
N ILE A 48 5.43 29.04 -8.89
CA ILE A 48 4.80 28.07 -7.97
C ILE A 48 3.53 28.66 -7.34
N ARG A 49 3.53 29.94 -6.94
CA ARG A 49 2.33 30.57 -6.37
C ARG A 49 1.16 30.65 -7.36
N GLU A 50 1.44 31.00 -8.61
CA GLU A 50 0.42 31.01 -9.67
C GLU A 50 -0.11 29.61 -9.96
N ILE A 51 0.78 28.60 -9.95
CA ILE A 51 0.38 27.20 -10.10
C ILE A 51 -0.52 26.77 -8.95
N TYR A 52 -0.18 27.06 -7.69
CA TYR A 52 -1.03 26.72 -6.54
C TYR A 52 -2.42 27.34 -6.67
N LYS A 53 -2.50 28.63 -7.07
CA LYS A 53 -3.78 29.29 -7.28
C LYS A 53 -4.62 28.58 -8.34
N LYS A 54 -4.02 28.24 -9.50
CA LYS A 54 -4.71 27.50 -10.57
C LYS A 54 -5.16 26.11 -10.10
N ASN A 55 -4.32 25.40 -9.36
CA ASN A 55 -4.67 24.09 -8.82
C ASN A 55 -5.86 24.19 -7.86
N THR A 56 -5.90 25.21 -6.99
CA THR A 56 -7.06 25.46 -6.12
C THR A 56 -8.35 25.61 -6.92
N GLU A 57 -8.33 26.41 -8.00
CA GLU A 57 -9.51 26.59 -8.87
C GLU A 57 -9.96 25.25 -9.51
N MET A 58 -9.02 24.41 -9.98
CA MET A 58 -9.35 23.10 -10.55
C MET A 58 -9.90 22.12 -9.51
N VAL A 59 -9.32 22.13 -8.29
CA VAL A 59 -9.75 21.28 -7.18
C VAL A 59 -11.14 21.67 -6.69
N GLU A 60 -11.47 22.97 -6.66
CA GLU A 60 -12.82 23.43 -6.36
C GLU A 60 -13.85 22.88 -7.35
N ILE A 61 -13.54 22.89 -8.66
CA ILE A 61 -14.41 22.31 -9.68
C ILE A 61 -14.60 20.81 -9.44
N ILE A 62 -13.50 20.07 -9.20
CA ILE A 62 -13.56 18.63 -8.88
C ILE A 62 -14.46 18.38 -7.66
N ASN A 63 -14.28 19.14 -6.58
CA ASN A 63 -15.07 19.00 -5.36
C ASN A 63 -16.57 19.23 -5.58
N GLU A 64 -16.96 20.12 -6.49
CA GLU A 64 -18.36 20.31 -6.87
C GLU A 64 -18.96 19.10 -7.60
N TYR A 65 -18.15 18.36 -8.36
CA TYR A 65 -18.56 17.10 -8.98
C TYR A 65 -18.68 15.96 -7.97
N LEU A 66 -17.74 15.85 -7.02
CA LEU A 66 -17.77 14.79 -6.00
C LEU A 66 -19.05 14.82 -5.14
N LYS A 67 -19.67 15.99 -4.99
CA LYS A 67 -20.95 16.18 -4.28
C LYS A 67 -22.20 15.69 -5.02
N LYS A 68 -22.11 15.39 -6.32
CA LYS A 68 -23.26 15.06 -7.20
C LYS A 68 -23.25 13.59 -7.60
N ASP A 69 -24.39 13.04 -8.00
CA ASP A 69 -24.40 11.72 -8.63
C ASP A 69 -23.76 11.80 -10.01
N LEU A 70 -22.81 10.90 -10.27
CA LEU A 70 -22.03 10.88 -11.51
C LEU A 70 -22.59 9.83 -12.46
N ASN A 71 -22.66 10.18 -13.74
CA ASN A 71 -22.97 9.21 -14.80
C ASN A 71 -21.73 8.38 -15.18
N ASP A 72 -21.89 7.39 -16.06
CA ASP A 72 -20.83 6.47 -16.47
C ASP A 72 -19.63 7.14 -17.12
N GLU A 73 -19.85 8.15 -17.96
CA GLU A 73 -18.77 8.89 -18.60
C GLU A 73 -17.97 9.66 -17.54
N GLU A 74 -18.65 10.33 -16.62
CA GLU A 74 -18.03 11.10 -15.54
C GLU A 74 -17.24 10.19 -14.57
N LEU A 75 -17.80 9.04 -14.18
CA LEU A 75 -17.11 8.04 -13.36
C LEU A 75 -15.83 7.55 -14.03
N LEU A 76 -15.88 7.30 -15.34
CA LEU A 76 -14.72 6.91 -16.12
C LEU A 76 -13.69 8.04 -16.20
N ALA A 77 -14.11 9.29 -16.38
CA ALA A 77 -13.22 10.44 -16.39
C ALA A 77 -12.48 10.60 -15.06
N PHE A 78 -13.20 10.46 -13.95
CA PHE A 78 -12.62 10.48 -12.61
C PHE A 78 -11.63 9.34 -12.43
N TYR A 79 -12.02 8.11 -12.78
CA TYR A 79 -11.15 6.94 -12.67
C TYR A 79 -9.85 7.12 -13.45
N GLN A 80 -9.93 7.52 -14.72
CA GLN A 80 -8.76 7.75 -15.55
C GLN A 80 -7.91 8.92 -15.03
N GLY A 81 -8.56 10.02 -14.64
CA GLY A 81 -7.90 11.22 -14.15
C GLY A 81 -7.08 10.97 -12.90
N TYR A 82 -7.62 10.27 -11.90
CA TYR A 82 -6.88 10.00 -10.67
C TYR A 82 -5.77 8.96 -10.89
N ARG A 83 -6.01 7.90 -11.70
CA ARG A 83 -4.94 6.93 -12.03
C ARG A 83 -3.74 7.60 -12.71
N GLU A 84 -3.97 8.57 -13.58
CA GLU A 84 -2.89 9.35 -14.20
C GLU A 84 -2.10 10.23 -13.21
N LEU A 85 -2.73 10.65 -12.10
CA LEU A 85 -2.03 11.34 -11.01
C LEU A 85 -1.19 10.37 -10.19
N GLU A 86 -1.77 9.21 -9.80
CA GLU A 86 -1.08 8.15 -9.05
C GLU A 86 0.16 7.65 -9.79
N ASP A 87 0.03 7.31 -11.08
CA ASP A 87 1.14 6.78 -11.89
C ASP A 87 2.30 7.79 -12.04
N ARG A 88 2.10 9.06 -11.68
CA ARG A 88 3.10 10.14 -11.71
C ARG A 88 3.56 10.56 -10.32
N ASN A 89 3.18 9.83 -9.27
CA ASN A 89 3.45 10.10 -7.86
C ASN A 89 2.96 11.49 -7.42
N LEU A 90 1.77 11.87 -7.88
CA LEU A 90 1.18 13.19 -7.65
C LEU A 90 0.14 13.12 -6.54
N HIS A 91 0.65 12.96 -5.32
CA HIS A 91 -0.15 12.69 -4.13
C HIS A 91 -0.70 13.98 -3.52
N ASP A 92 -2.01 14.19 -3.67
CA ASP A 92 -2.81 15.01 -2.77
C ASP A 92 -3.83 14.09 -2.09
N SER A 93 -3.43 13.54 -0.94
CA SER A 93 -4.16 12.46 -0.25
C SER A 93 -5.61 12.81 0.04
N TYR A 94 -5.89 14.07 0.36
CA TYR A 94 -7.26 14.51 0.64
C TYR A 94 -8.12 14.46 -0.62
N LEU A 95 -7.60 14.96 -1.74
CA LEU A 95 -8.27 14.91 -3.03
C LEU A 95 -8.44 13.46 -3.51
N ILE A 96 -7.38 12.67 -3.46
CA ILE A 96 -7.35 11.27 -3.93
C ILE A 96 -8.35 10.43 -3.13
N ILE A 97 -8.31 10.48 -1.80
CA ILE A 97 -9.27 9.74 -0.97
C ILE A 97 -10.71 10.18 -1.25
N SER A 98 -10.96 11.48 -1.46
CA SER A 98 -12.30 11.98 -1.80
C SER A 98 -12.79 11.45 -3.15
N ILE A 99 -11.90 11.31 -4.13
CA ILE A 99 -12.21 10.69 -5.43
C ILE A 99 -12.45 9.19 -5.25
N ILE A 100 -11.59 8.49 -4.52
CA ILE A 100 -11.73 7.05 -4.26
C ILE A 100 -13.06 6.75 -3.59
N ASP A 101 -13.43 7.51 -2.54
CA ASP A 101 -14.70 7.36 -1.83
C ASP A 101 -15.91 7.56 -2.74
N LYS A 102 -15.77 8.43 -3.76
CA LYS A 102 -16.80 8.64 -4.77
C LYS A 102 -16.92 7.47 -5.76
N LEU A 103 -15.79 6.85 -6.10
CA LEU A 103 -15.71 5.80 -7.12
C LEU A 103 -16.05 4.41 -6.60
N ILE A 104 -15.77 4.09 -5.32
CA ILE A 104 -16.01 2.75 -4.77
C ILE A 104 -17.47 2.29 -4.92
N PRO A 105 -18.51 3.03 -4.47
CA PRO A 105 -19.88 2.52 -4.49
C PRO A 105 -20.41 2.10 -5.87
N PRO A 106 -20.24 2.89 -6.96
CA PRO A 106 -20.71 2.46 -8.28
C PRO A 106 -19.94 1.27 -8.85
N TYR A 107 -18.66 1.09 -8.52
CA TYR A 107 -17.90 -0.08 -8.95
C TYR A 107 -18.21 -1.33 -8.10
N GLU A 108 -18.53 -1.17 -6.82
CA GLU A 108 -19.06 -2.25 -5.96
C GLU A 108 -20.39 -2.79 -6.55
N ALA A 109 -21.29 -1.88 -6.95
CA ALA A 109 -22.59 -2.24 -7.53
C ALA A 109 -22.48 -2.97 -8.88
N ARG A 110 -21.37 -2.79 -9.61
CA ARG A 110 -21.12 -3.42 -10.93
C ARG A 110 -20.23 -4.65 -10.85
N HIS A 111 -19.70 -4.96 -9.66
CA HIS A 111 -18.72 -6.03 -9.48
C HIS A 111 -17.45 -5.81 -10.35
N ASP A 112 -16.99 -4.57 -10.47
CA ASP A 112 -15.78 -4.23 -11.22
C ASP A 112 -14.53 -4.46 -10.33
N TYR A 113 -14.21 -5.75 -10.11
CA TYR A 113 -13.24 -6.18 -9.11
C TYR A 113 -11.84 -5.61 -9.32
N GLU A 114 -11.40 -5.43 -10.56
CA GLU A 114 -10.10 -4.83 -10.87
C GLU A 114 -10.04 -3.37 -10.41
N LYS A 115 -11.05 -2.55 -10.74
CA LYS A 115 -11.08 -1.15 -10.29
C LYS A 115 -11.21 -1.05 -8.78
N LEU A 116 -12.02 -1.91 -8.17
CA LEU A 116 -12.13 -1.97 -6.71
C LEU A 116 -10.79 -2.30 -6.07
N LEU A 117 -10.05 -3.25 -6.64
CA LEU A 117 -8.73 -3.63 -6.15
C LEU A 117 -7.73 -2.45 -6.18
N HIS A 118 -7.70 -1.69 -7.29
CA HIS A 118 -6.88 -0.49 -7.40
C HIS A 118 -7.31 0.58 -6.40
N LEU A 119 -8.61 0.88 -6.34
CA LEU A 119 -9.16 1.90 -5.43
C LEU A 119 -8.88 1.61 -3.96
N TYR A 120 -9.06 0.37 -3.50
CA TYR A 120 -8.76 0.01 -2.12
C TYR A 120 -7.25 0.02 -1.85
N THR A 121 -6.43 -0.42 -2.81
CA THR A 121 -4.95 -0.38 -2.68
C THR A 121 -4.46 1.06 -2.54
N ASP A 122 -4.89 1.96 -3.42
CA ASP A 122 -4.52 3.37 -3.40
C ASP A 122 -5.03 4.04 -2.11
N SER A 123 -6.23 3.69 -1.63
CA SER A 123 -6.76 4.13 -0.32
C SER A 123 -5.82 3.72 0.83
N CYS A 124 -5.36 2.46 0.82
CA CYS A 124 -4.45 1.95 1.84
C CYS A 124 -3.12 2.72 1.84
N TYR A 125 -2.56 2.97 0.65
CA TYR A 125 -1.31 3.71 0.50
C TYR A 125 -1.44 5.15 1.04
N GLU A 126 -2.48 5.87 0.65
CA GLU A 126 -2.71 7.26 1.11
C GLU A 126 -2.92 7.35 2.64
N LEU A 127 -3.64 6.38 3.22
CA LEU A 127 -3.84 6.30 4.68
C LEU A 127 -2.54 5.97 5.42
N GLY A 128 -1.72 5.06 4.89
CA GLY A 128 -0.47 4.62 5.50
C GLY A 128 0.65 5.65 5.42
N CYS A 129 0.80 6.32 4.28
CA CYS A 129 1.96 7.19 4.01
C CYS A 129 1.73 8.66 4.38
N PHE A 130 0.54 9.20 4.10
CA PHE A 130 0.37 10.65 4.03
C PHE A 130 -0.64 11.22 5.04
N LEU A 131 -1.69 10.47 5.38
CA LEU A 131 -2.76 11.01 6.24
C LEU A 131 -2.50 10.92 7.75
N ARG A 132 -1.38 10.34 8.19
CA ARG A 132 -1.06 9.97 9.59
C ARG A 132 -2.13 9.03 10.17
N LEU A 133 -1.67 7.91 10.73
CA LEU A 133 -2.56 6.89 11.28
C LEU A 133 -3.08 7.31 12.66
N ASP A 134 -4.14 8.13 12.67
CA ASP A 134 -5.04 8.18 13.82
C ASP A 134 -5.89 6.90 13.88
N ASP A 135 -6.59 6.67 14.99
CA ASP A 135 -7.40 5.45 15.15
C ASP A 135 -8.44 5.27 14.04
N LYS A 136 -9.03 6.36 13.52
CA LYS A 136 -10.05 6.27 12.47
C LYS A 136 -9.46 5.88 11.13
N SER A 137 -8.35 6.51 10.75
CA SER A 137 -7.59 6.17 9.56
C SER A 137 -7.09 4.74 9.61
N LEU A 138 -6.68 4.27 10.78
CA LEU A 138 -6.21 2.91 10.99
C LEU A 138 -7.33 1.86 10.87
N GLU A 139 -8.52 2.13 11.42
CA GLU A 139 -9.70 1.26 11.21
C GLU A 139 -10.13 1.23 9.75
N ARG A 140 -10.06 2.37 9.05
CA ARG A 140 -10.34 2.44 7.62
C ARG A 140 -9.32 1.63 6.81
N LEU A 141 -8.03 1.77 7.10
CA LEU A 141 -6.95 0.99 6.48
C LEU A 141 -7.21 -0.51 6.66
N LYS A 142 -7.49 -0.96 7.89
CA LYS A 142 -7.85 -2.36 8.17
C LYS A 142 -9.03 -2.81 7.31
N LYS A 143 -10.09 -2.00 7.23
CA LYS A 143 -11.28 -2.32 6.43
C LYS A 143 -10.97 -2.47 4.95
N ASP A 144 -10.18 -1.56 4.38
CA ASP A 144 -9.83 -1.60 2.96
C ASP A 144 -8.88 -2.77 2.64
N LEU A 145 -7.93 -3.09 3.52
CA LEU A 145 -7.10 -4.30 3.42
C LEU A 145 -7.96 -5.58 3.43
N HIS A 146 -8.97 -5.67 4.31
CA HIS A 146 -9.89 -6.80 4.31
C HIS A 146 -10.74 -6.87 3.04
N ARG A 147 -11.13 -5.74 2.45
CA ARG A 147 -11.84 -5.71 1.17
C ARG A 147 -10.97 -6.26 0.06
N ILE A 148 -9.70 -5.84 -0.04
CA ILE A 148 -8.72 -6.40 -0.99
C ILE A 148 -8.57 -7.90 -0.77
N LYS A 149 -8.34 -8.34 0.48
CA LYS A 149 -8.22 -9.76 0.85
C LYS A 149 -9.43 -10.58 0.39
N ASN A 150 -10.63 -10.03 0.49
CA ASN A 150 -11.86 -10.72 0.10
C ASN A 150 -12.04 -10.81 -1.43
N LEU A 151 -11.33 -10.01 -2.22
CA LEU A 151 -11.29 -10.19 -3.68
C LEU A 151 -10.56 -11.49 -4.09
N ARG A 152 -9.93 -12.22 -3.15
CA ARG A 152 -9.42 -13.59 -3.39
C ARG A 152 -10.48 -14.56 -3.90
N PHE A 153 -11.75 -14.37 -3.55
CA PHE A 153 -12.84 -15.21 -4.06
C PHE A 153 -13.13 -14.98 -5.54
N HIS A 154 -12.57 -13.90 -6.11
CA HIS A 154 -12.66 -13.51 -7.52
C HIS A 154 -11.29 -13.58 -8.20
N TYR A 155 -10.33 -14.34 -7.65
CA TYR A 155 -8.94 -14.38 -8.13
C TYR A 155 -8.80 -14.67 -9.63
N LYS A 156 -9.62 -15.59 -10.14
CA LYS A 156 -9.67 -15.98 -11.56
C LYS A 156 -10.21 -14.88 -12.48
N GLU A 157 -10.96 -13.94 -11.93
CA GLU A 157 -11.58 -12.84 -12.68
C GLU A 157 -10.63 -11.65 -12.85
N LEU A 158 -9.53 -11.61 -12.09
CA LEU A 158 -8.48 -10.61 -12.21
C LEU A 158 -7.58 -10.93 -13.41
N SER A 159 -7.39 -9.98 -14.33
CA SER A 159 -6.73 -10.24 -15.60
C SER A 159 -5.21 -10.43 -15.49
N SER A 160 -4.55 -9.73 -14.56
CA SER A 160 -3.08 -9.72 -14.50
C SER A 160 -2.52 -10.31 -13.20
N ILE A 161 -1.31 -10.90 -13.30
CA ILE A 161 -0.54 -11.35 -12.12
C ILE A 161 -0.19 -10.19 -11.18
N ARG A 162 0.00 -8.98 -11.73
CA ARG A 162 0.27 -7.76 -10.96
C ARG A 162 -0.90 -7.39 -10.06
N GLU A 163 -2.13 -7.47 -10.56
CA GLU A 163 -3.33 -7.24 -9.75
C GLU A 163 -3.47 -8.33 -8.70
N ARG A 164 -3.34 -9.60 -9.10
CA ARG A 164 -3.41 -10.72 -8.16
C ARG A 164 -2.41 -10.60 -7.01
N ARG A 165 -1.21 -10.06 -7.25
CA ARG A 165 -0.20 -9.75 -6.21
C ARG A 165 -0.74 -8.85 -5.10
N LEU A 166 -1.65 -7.92 -5.40
CA LEU A 166 -2.19 -6.97 -4.42
C LEU A 166 -3.00 -7.69 -3.31
N ILE A 167 -3.58 -8.85 -3.60
CA ILE A 167 -4.23 -9.69 -2.58
C ILE A 167 -3.19 -10.22 -1.57
N TYR A 168 -2.01 -10.62 -2.05
CA TYR A 168 -0.90 -11.06 -1.19
C TYR A 168 -0.37 -9.91 -0.35
N VAL A 169 -0.17 -8.75 -0.97
CA VAL A 169 0.24 -7.52 -0.28
C VAL A 169 -0.74 -7.14 0.82
N ALA A 170 -2.04 -7.33 0.62
CA ALA A 170 -3.03 -7.07 1.68
C ALA A 170 -2.86 -8.03 2.87
N TYR A 171 -2.58 -9.31 2.64
CA TYR A 171 -2.25 -10.26 3.71
C TYR A 171 -0.98 -9.83 4.47
N TYR A 172 0.08 -9.43 3.77
CA TYR A 172 1.32 -8.96 4.41
C TYR A 172 1.08 -7.76 5.31
N ASN A 173 0.29 -6.79 4.83
CA ASN A 173 -0.01 -5.60 5.61
C ASN A 173 -0.91 -5.89 6.82
N LEU A 174 -1.83 -6.86 6.72
CA LEU A 174 -2.64 -7.29 7.87
C LEU A 174 -1.82 -8.06 8.92
N ILE A 175 -0.83 -8.84 8.48
CA ILE A 175 0.02 -9.70 9.34
C ILE A 175 1.17 -8.94 9.98
N LYS A 176 1.77 -7.99 9.26
CA LYS A 176 2.97 -7.28 9.71
C LYS A 176 2.68 -5.82 9.96
N THR A 177 2.40 -5.07 8.90
CA THR A 177 2.37 -3.60 8.90
C THR A 177 1.36 -3.01 9.90
N LEU A 178 0.13 -3.51 9.89
CA LEU A 178 -0.96 -2.99 10.72
C LEU A 178 -0.70 -3.20 12.23
N PRO A 179 -0.26 -4.39 12.68
CA PRO A 179 0.29 -4.63 14.01
C PRO A 179 1.43 -3.69 14.44
N GLU A 180 2.36 -3.32 13.54
CA GLU A 180 3.44 -2.37 13.89
C GLU A 180 2.89 -1.00 14.32
N TYR A 181 1.75 -0.60 13.76
CA TYR A 181 1.09 0.67 14.09
C TYR A 181 0.18 0.59 15.31
N SER A 182 -0.34 -0.58 15.66
CA SER A 182 -1.18 -0.73 16.86
C SER A 182 -1.26 -2.18 17.37
N PRO A 183 -0.85 -2.44 18.63
CA PRO A 183 -0.93 -3.78 19.24
C PRO A 183 -2.33 -4.38 19.30
N LYS A 184 -3.39 -3.57 19.20
CA LYS A 184 -4.79 -4.05 19.23
C LYS A 184 -5.12 -5.03 18.10
N TYR A 185 -4.29 -5.11 17.06
CA TYR A 185 -4.49 -6.02 15.94
C TYR A 185 -3.62 -7.29 16.00
N ASN A 186 -2.82 -7.44 17.05
CA ASN A 186 -1.97 -8.61 17.26
C ASN A 186 -2.80 -9.91 17.33
N GLU A 187 -4.04 -9.87 17.81
CA GLU A 187 -4.86 -11.08 17.91
C GLU A 187 -5.23 -11.71 16.54
N ASP A 188 -5.23 -10.91 15.47
CA ASP A 188 -5.67 -11.33 14.14
C ASP A 188 -4.55 -11.98 13.29
N ILE A 189 -3.27 -11.84 13.66
CA ILE A 189 -2.13 -12.22 12.80
C ILE A 189 -2.13 -13.71 12.48
N ILE A 190 -2.17 -14.59 13.50
CA ILE A 190 -2.14 -16.05 13.31
C ILE A 190 -3.34 -16.53 12.47
N PRO A 191 -4.59 -16.16 12.79
CA PRO A 191 -5.73 -16.47 11.94
C PRO A 191 -5.54 -16.01 10.49
N MET A 192 -5.02 -14.80 10.29
CA MET A 192 -4.80 -14.23 8.95
C MET A 192 -3.72 -14.99 8.18
N PHE A 193 -2.64 -15.39 8.84
CA PHE A 193 -1.57 -16.19 8.26
C PHE A 193 -2.07 -17.56 7.80
N LYS A 194 -2.81 -18.26 8.66
CA LYS A 194 -3.41 -19.57 8.32
C LYS A 194 -4.37 -19.45 7.14
N GLU A 195 -5.18 -18.39 7.11
CA GLU A 195 -6.08 -18.10 5.99
C GLU A 195 -5.31 -17.87 4.68
N ALA A 196 -4.24 -17.08 4.72
CA ALA A 196 -3.39 -16.80 3.56
C ALA A 196 -2.73 -18.07 3.02
N LYS A 197 -2.13 -18.88 3.91
CA LYS A 197 -1.49 -20.16 3.56
C LYS A 197 -2.47 -21.13 2.90
N ALA A 198 -3.68 -21.25 3.45
CA ALA A 198 -4.73 -22.09 2.86
C ALA A 198 -5.16 -21.57 1.48
N PHE A 199 -5.31 -20.26 1.31
CA PHE A 199 -5.64 -19.66 0.03
C PHE A 199 -4.55 -19.93 -1.03
N TYR A 200 -3.26 -19.83 -0.67
CA TYR A 200 -2.14 -20.01 -1.60
C TYR A 200 -2.00 -21.43 -2.14
N GLN A 201 -2.59 -22.40 -1.45
CA GLN A 201 -2.61 -23.80 -1.84
C GLN A 201 -3.83 -24.19 -2.69
N THR A 202 -4.74 -23.24 -2.96
CA THR A 202 -5.95 -23.51 -3.73
C THR A 202 -5.65 -23.89 -5.18
N GLU A 203 -6.56 -24.66 -5.77
CA GLU A 203 -6.44 -25.10 -7.17
C GLU A 203 -6.51 -23.91 -8.15
N ASP A 204 -7.19 -22.84 -7.77
CA ASP A 204 -7.32 -21.63 -8.58
C ASP A 204 -5.96 -21.02 -8.91
N ILE A 205 -5.04 -20.98 -7.95
CA ILE A 205 -3.68 -20.47 -8.14
C ILE A 205 -2.86 -21.38 -9.07
N LYS A 206 -3.03 -22.70 -8.92
CA LYS A 206 -2.34 -23.69 -9.76
C LYS A 206 -2.77 -23.60 -11.22
N LEU A 207 -4.07 -23.48 -11.46
CA LEU A 207 -4.66 -23.43 -12.81
C LEU A 207 -4.27 -22.18 -13.59
N MET A 208 -3.97 -21.07 -12.89
CA MET A 208 -3.56 -19.82 -13.54
C MET A 208 -2.07 -19.81 -13.94
N GLY A 209 -1.32 -20.86 -13.62
CA GLY A 209 0.13 -20.93 -13.90
C GLY A 209 0.98 -20.12 -12.91
N ASP A 210 0.38 -19.60 -11.85
CA ASP A 210 1.02 -18.71 -10.88
C ASP A 210 1.75 -19.49 -9.77
N GLN A 211 2.13 -20.76 -9.98
CA GLN A 211 2.68 -21.60 -8.90
C GLN A 211 4.02 -21.12 -8.36
N GLU A 212 4.96 -20.76 -9.24
CA GLU A 212 6.27 -20.25 -8.83
C GLU A 212 6.13 -18.89 -8.15
N PHE A 213 5.25 -18.04 -8.69
CA PHE A 213 4.91 -16.75 -8.10
C PHE A 213 4.26 -16.91 -6.71
N ALA A 214 3.26 -17.77 -6.57
CA ALA A 214 2.61 -18.05 -5.30
C ALA A 214 3.54 -18.74 -4.29
N ARG A 215 4.52 -19.53 -4.77
CA ARG A 215 5.60 -20.06 -3.91
C ARG A 215 6.47 -18.92 -3.37
N HIS A 216 6.89 -18.00 -4.25
CA HIS A 216 7.67 -16.84 -3.83
C HIS A 216 6.89 -15.96 -2.83
N GLU A 217 5.65 -15.63 -3.14
CA GLU A 217 4.78 -14.85 -2.26
C GLU A 217 4.45 -15.63 -0.95
N GLY A 218 4.31 -16.95 -1.00
CA GLY A 218 4.18 -17.80 0.18
C GLY A 218 5.41 -17.76 1.10
N ASN A 219 6.63 -17.74 0.53
CA ASN A 219 7.85 -17.57 1.31
C ASN A 219 7.92 -16.16 1.92
N LEU A 220 7.52 -15.13 1.18
CA LEU A 220 7.41 -13.77 1.73
C LEU A 220 6.40 -13.72 2.88
N LEU A 221 5.26 -14.40 2.79
CA LEU A 221 4.28 -14.49 3.87
C LEU A 221 4.90 -15.09 5.14
N ASN A 222 5.68 -16.17 5.00
CA ASN A 222 6.38 -16.81 6.11
C ASN A 222 7.37 -15.84 6.77
N ILE A 223 8.13 -15.08 5.97
CA ILE A 223 9.04 -14.03 6.45
C ILE A 223 8.26 -12.92 7.18
N MET A 224 7.13 -12.47 6.62
CA MET A 224 6.29 -11.44 7.25
C MET A 224 5.71 -11.89 8.58
N LEU A 225 5.31 -13.17 8.69
CA LEU A 225 4.93 -13.77 9.97
C LEU A 225 6.11 -13.65 10.93
N LEU A 226 7.28 -14.21 10.62
CA LEU A 226 8.47 -14.17 11.49
C LEU A 226 8.79 -12.75 12.00
N HIS A 227 8.60 -11.72 11.17
CA HIS A 227 8.81 -10.33 11.57
C HIS A 227 7.74 -9.80 12.51
N SER A 228 6.48 -10.18 12.30
CA SER A 228 5.38 -9.81 13.18
C SER A 228 5.65 -10.24 14.63
N PHE A 229 6.49 -11.27 14.84
CA PHE A 229 6.91 -11.74 16.15
C PHE A 229 7.48 -10.63 17.06
N MET A 230 8.22 -9.67 16.48
CA MET A 230 8.83 -8.58 17.25
C MET A 230 7.83 -7.78 18.08
N TYR A 231 6.56 -7.77 17.65
CA TYR A 231 5.48 -7.03 18.29
C TYR A 231 4.78 -7.81 19.40
N TYR A 232 5.17 -9.07 19.64
CA TYR A 232 4.64 -9.94 20.70
C TYR A 232 5.56 -10.16 21.89
N LEU A 233 6.81 -9.65 21.82
CA LEU A 233 7.81 -9.82 22.88
C LEU A 233 7.32 -9.27 24.23
N ASP A 234 6.45 -8.25 24.21
CA ASP A 234 5.96 -7.59 25.42
C ASP A 234 4.51 -7.96 25.83
N ASP A 235 3.72 -8.62 24.97
CA ASP A 235 2.25 -8.66 25.11
C ASP A 235 1.67 -9.96 25.74
N GLY A 236 2.53 -10.77 26.35
CA GLY A 236 2.10 -11.86 27.23
C GLY A 236 1.42 -13.05 26.53
N LEU A 237 2.25 -14.01 26.10
CA LEU A 237 2.12 -15.47 26.30
C LEU A 237 0.87 -16.24 25.83
N SER A 238 -0.23 -15.62 25.38
CA SER A 238 -1.45 -16.39 25.05
C SER A 238 -1.38 -17.14 23.71
N GLN A 239 -0.60 -16.64 22.75
CA GLN A 239 -0.43 -17.22 21.42
C GLN A 239 0.96 -17.81 21.16
N GLN A 240 1.86 -17.74 22.15
CA GLN A 240 3.27 -18.14 22.01
C GLN A 240 3.43 -19.59 21.52
N MET A 241 2.69 -20.54 22.11
CA MET A 241 2.77 -21.96 21.69
C MET A 241 2.33 -22.16 20.24
N GLU A 242 1.18 -21.57 19.87
CA GLU A 242 0.66 -21.68 18.49
C GLU A 242 1.60 -21.03 17.48
N TYR A 243 2.27 -19.97 17.90
CA TYR A 243 3.27 -19.28 17.09
C TYR A 243 4.57 -20.09 16.93
N THR A 244 5.07 -20.69 18.01
CA THR A 244 6.23 -21.61 17.95
C THR A 244 5.94 -22.81 17.05
N ASP A 245 4.76 -23.44 17.18
CA ASP A 245 4.33 -24.55 16.34
C ASP A 245 4.30 -24.17 14.85
N LEU A 246 3.84 -22.96 14.54
CA LEU A 246 3.84 -22.45 13.16
C LEU A 246 5.25 -22.21 12.62
N ILE A 247 6.17 -21.70 13.44
CA ILE A 247 7.56 -21.49 13.01
C ILE A 247 8.26 -22.81 12.75
N ASP A 248 8.04 -23.81 13.62
CA ASP A 248 8.54 -25.17 13.38
C ASP A 248 8.00 -25.73 12.07
N GLU A 249 6.71 -25.54 11.77
CA GLU A 249 6.11 -25.97 10.50
C GLU A 249 6.73 -25.25 9.28
N ILE A 250 7.01 -23.95 9.41
CA ILE A 250 7.53 -23.10 8.34
C ILE A 250 9.01 -23.36 8.08
N LYS A 251 9.80 -23.67 9.12
CA LYS A 251 11.24 -23.91 9.01
C LYS A 251 11.57 -24.95 7.95
N ASP A 252 10.78 -26.01 7.87
CA ASP A 252 10.97 -27.11 6.90
C ASP A 252 10.55 -26.73 5.47
N THR A 253 9.95 -25.55 5.26
CA THR A 253 9.52 -25.06 3.94
C THR A 253 10.53 -24.14 3.26
N PHE A 254 11.51 -23.61 4.00
CA PHE A 254 12.54 -22.76 3.42
C PHE A 254 13.65 -23.58 2.76
N GLU A 255 14.00 -23.19 1.53
CA GLU A 255 15.14 -23.76 0.80
C GLU A 255 16.45 -22.97 1.05
N ASP A 256 16.32 -21.72 1.54
CA ASP A 256 17.44 -20.82 1.84
C ASP A 256 17.93 -21.03 3.30
N GLU A 257 19.24 -21.17 3.46
CA GLU A 257 19.91 -21.27 4.76
C GLU A 257 19.67 -19.99 5.59
N MET A 258 19.54 -18.85 4.91
CA MET A 258 19.25 -17.56 5.53
C MET A 258 17.85 -17.57 6.19
N ASP A 259 16.80 -17.86 5.45
CA ASP A 259 15.43 -17.90 6.03
C ASP A 259 15.27 -18.98 7.12
N THR A 260 16.03 -20.07 7.01
CA THR A 260 16.12 -21.13 8.04
C THR A 260 16.76 -20.62 9.33
N ASP A 261 17.83 -19.83 9.21
CA ASP A 261 18.51 -19.22 10.34
C ASP A 261 17.63 -18.18 11.07
N LEU A 262 16.80 -17.44 10.34
CA LEU A 262 15.80 -16.55 10.94
C LEU A 262 14.77 -17.35 11.76
N CYS A 263 14.28 -18.47 11.25
CA CYS A 263 13.40 -19.37 12.01
C CYS A 263 14.07 -19.87 13.29
N ASN A 264 15.34 -20.32 13.18
CA ASN A 264 16.11 -20.80 14.31
C ASN A 264 16.31 -19.71 15.38
N ALA A 265 16.56 -18.47 14.99
CA ALA A 265 16.69 -17.35 15.93
C ALA A 265 15.40 -17.13 16.73
N VAL A 266 14.22 -17.16 16.06
CA VAL A 266 12.94 -17.02 16.74
C VAL A 266 12.64 -18.20 17.67
N LEU A 267 12.91 -19.44 17.24
CA LEU A 267 12.74 -20.63 18.09
C LEU A 267 13.66 -20.62 19.31
N ASN A 268 14.93 -20.25 19.12
CA ASN A 268 15.92 -20.16 20.20
C ASN A 268 15.51 -19.11 21.24
N TYR A 269 14.93 -17.99 20.81
CA TYR A 269 14.35 -17.00 21.72
C TYR A 269 13.26 -17.62 22.60
N PHE A 270 12.29 -18.33 22.00
CA PHE A 270 11.20 -18.95 22.75
C PHE A 270 11.61 -20.12 23.67
N HIS A 271 12.75 -20.74 23.39
CA HIS A 271 13.31 -21.79 24.24
C HIS A 271 14.25 -21.24 25.33
N ASP A 272 14.23 -19.93 25.59
CA ASP A 272 15.11 -19.23 26.54
C ASP A 272 16.61 -19.43 26.25
N GLN A 273 16.96 -19.67 24.98
CA GLN A 273 18.34 -19.88 24.51
C GLN A 273 18.98 -18.61 23.93
N MET A 274 18.21 -17.54 23.80
CA MET A 274 18.64 -16.22 23.31
C MET A 274 17.94 -15.14 24.13
N ASN A 275 18.65 -14.11 24.57
CA ASN A 275 18.04 -12.99 25.32
C ASN A 275 17.46 -11.91 24.39
N ASP A 276 16.65 -10.99 24.93
CA ASP A 276 15.98 -9.93 24.16
C ASP A 276 16.96 -9.07 23.34
N GLU A 277 18.12 -8.72 23.91
CA GLU A 277 19.12 -7.87 23.24
C GLU A 277 19.76 -8.59 22.05
N GLU A 278 20.11 -9.87 22.22
CA GLU A 278 20.64 -10.73 21.16
C GLU A 278 19.62 -10.93 20.05
N PHE A 279 18.36 -11.18 20.41
CA PHE A 279 17.29 -11.43 19.46
C PHE A 279 16.94 -10.18 18.64
N VAL A 280 16.78 -9.03 19.28
CA VAL A 280 16.52 -7.74 18.60
C VAL A 280 17.71 -7.34 17.71
N TYR A 281 18.95 -7.59 18.14
CA TYR A 281 20.13 -7.35 17.32
C TYR A 281 20.13 -8.25 16.07
N TYR A 282 19.82 -9.53 16.23
CA TYR A 282 19.76 -10.48 15.13
C TYR A 282 18.74 -10.04 14.07
N LEU A 283 17.52 -9.74 14.51
CA LEU A 283 16.45 -9.24 13.65
C LEU A 283 16.84 -7.96 12.92
N LYS A 284 17.35 -6.94 13.61
CA LYS A 284 17.72 -5.66 12.96
C LYS A 284 18.76 -5.82 11.85
N ASN A 285 19.73 -6.73 12.02
CA ASN A 285 20.75 -6.98 11.01
C ASN A 285 20.23 -7.81 9.83
N TYR A 286 19.27 -8.71 10.06
CA TYR A 286 18.58 -9.45 9.00
C TYR A 286 17.62 -8.57 8.19
N LEU A 287 16.88 -7.73 8.90
CA LEU A 287 15.77 -6.92 8.37
C LEU A 287 16.23 -5.73 7.53
N GLY A 288 17.44 -5.22 7.76
CA GLY A 288 18.01 -4.13 6.97
C GLY A 288 18.15 -4.44 5.48
N PHE A 289 18.09 -5.73 5.09
CA PHE A 289 18.24 -6.18 3.70
C PHE A 289 16.93 -6.23 2.90
N TYR A 290 15.77 -6.38 3.54
CA TYR A 290 14.50 -6.66 2.83
C TYR A 290 13.56 -5.44 2.66
N PHE A 291 13.75 -4.35 3.41
CA PHE A 291 12.72 -3.30 3.57
C PHE A 291 12.92 -1.99 2.79
N GLY A 292 13.76 -2.01 1.75
CA GLY A 292 13.82 -0.88 0.81
C GLY A 292 12.52 -0.65 0.01
N GLU A 293 11.59 -1.61 -0.02
CA GLU A 293 10.52 -1.65 -1.03
C GLU A 293 9.10 -1.98 -0.53
N ALA A 294 8.86 -2.14 0.78
CA ALA A 294 7.55 -2.57 1.28
C ALA A 294 6.47 -1.46 1.39
N ILE A 295 6.70 -0.32 0.73
CA ILE A 295 5.68 0.71 0.50
C ILE A 295 5.89 1.27 -0.92
N ALA A 296 5.56 0.47 -1.94
CA ALA A 296 5.26 0.90 -3.31
C ALA A 296 4.61 -0.25 -4.10
#